data_AF-A0A0C2G015-F1
#
_entry.id   AF-A0A0C2G015-F1
#
_cell.length_a   1.000
_cell.length_b   1.000
_cell.length_c   1.000
_cell.angle_alpha   90.00
_cell.angle_beta   90.00
_cell.angle_gamma   90.00
#
_symmetry.space_group_name_H-M   'P 1'
#
loop_
_entity.id
_entity.type
_entity.pdbx_description
1 polymer ?
#
loop_
_entity_poly.entity_id
_entity_poly.type
_entity_poly.pdbx_seq_one_letter_code
_entity_poly.pdbx_strand_id
1 'polypeptide(L)'
;MPEESELEDMLTQVMVVFKYIEDKDVFSKFYTKMFSKRLISETSASEEAEVSLINKLKQMCGFEYTNRLSKMINDTQISKDSCAEFRDYLSNRNVDLGIDFNMLILR
;
A
#
# COMPACT_ATOMS: atom_id res chain seq x y z
N MET A 1 -3.04 16.49 10.41
CA MET A 1 -2.14 15.59 9.65
C MET A 1 -0.95 16.43 9.22
N PRO A 2 0.28 15.89 9.23
CA PRO A 2 1.42 16.63 8.68
C PRO A 2 1.12 17.02 7.23
N GLU A 3 1.65 18.16 6.79
CA GLU A 3 1.54 18.55 5.38
C GLU A 3 2.28 17.54 4.49
N GLU A 4 1.86 17.37 3.24
CA GLU A 4 2.45 16.39 2.31
C GLU A 4 3.96 16.60 2.13
N SER A 5 4.40 17.86 2.15
CA SER A 5 5.83 18.22 2.13
C SER A 5 6.57 17.74 3.38
N GLU A 6 5.98 17.89 4.57
CA GLU A 6 6.60 17.46 5.83
C GLU A 6 6.73 15.93 5.87
N LEU A 7 5.72 15.21 5.34
CA LEU A 7 5.76 13.76 5.25
C LEU A 7 6.87 13.28 4.31
N GLU A 8 7.03 13.91 3.15
CA GLU A 8 8.09 13.60 2.19
C GLU A 8 9.49 13.88 2.75
N ASP A 9 9.65 14.96 3.52
CA ASP A 9 10.89 15.29 4.24
C ASP A 9 11.20 14.23 5.30
N MET A 10 10.20 13.81 6.09
CA MET A 10 10.35 12.73 7.06
C MET A 10 10.73 11.41 6.40
N LEU A 11 10.11 11.05 5.28
CA LEU A 11 10.47 9.85 4.52
C LEU A 11 11.94 9.91 4.07
N THR A 12 12.40 11.07 3.61
CA THR A 12 13.79 11.27 3.22
C THR A 12 14.76 11.09 4.39
N GLN A 13 14.42 11.63 5.58
CA GLN A 13 15.21 11.42 6.79
C GLN A 13 15.25 9.95 7.24
N VAL A 14 14.12 9.24 7.17
CA VAL A 14 14.04 7.81 7.46
C VAL A 14 14.97 7.01 6.54
N MET A 15 15.05 7.37 5.26
CA MET A 15 15.94 6.70 4.30
C MET A 15 17.43 6.91 4.62
N VAL A 16 17.81 8.04 5.23
CA VAL A 16 19.18 8.26 5.73
C VAL A 16 19.51 7.25 6.81
N VAL A 17 18.62 7.05 7.79
CA VAL A 17 18.82 6.06 8.86
C VAL A 17 18.83 4.65 8.30
N PHE A 18 17.92 4.34 7.38
CA PHE A 18 17.83 3.03 6.72
C PHE A 18 19.13 2.64 6.00
N LYS A 19 19.90 3.60 5.48
CA LYS A 19 21.19 3.34 4.83
C LYS A 19 22.21 2.65 5.74
N TYR A 20 22.12 2.90 7.05
CA TYR A 20 23.03 2.33 8.05
C TYR A 20 22.56 0.98 8.60
N ILE A 21 21.38 0.50 8.20
CA ILE A 21 20.89 -0.83 8.60
C ILE A 21 21.58 -1.90 7.76
N GLU A 22 22.24 -2.85 8.43
CA GLU A 22 22.88 -4.00 7.79
C GLU A 22 21.85 -5.07 7.42
N ASP A 23 20.99 -5.46 8.36
CA ASP A 23 19.97 -6.52 8.19
C ASP A 23 18.70 -6.01 7.48
N LYS A 24 18.85 -5.67 6.19
CA LYS A 24 17.74 -5.12 5.38
C LYS A 24 16.63 -6.13 5.09
N ASP A 25 16.93 -7.42 5.08
CA ASP A 25 15.94 -8.49 4.92
C ASP A 25 15.00 -8.59 6.14
N VAL A 26 15.54 -8.41 7.35
CA VAL A 26 14.76 -8.33 8.59
C VAL A 26 13.82 -7.12 8.54
N PHE A 27 14.33 -5.94 8.16
CA PHE A 27 13.48 -4.76 7.94
C PHE A 27 12.37 -5.07 6.93
N SER A 28 12.70 -5.65 5.78
CA SER A 28 11.73 -5.96 4.72
C SER A 28 10.60 -6.85 5.24
N LYS A 29 10.94 -7.87 6.03
CA LYS A 29 9.96 -8.80 6.62
C LYS A 29 8.99 -8.09 7.57
N PHE A 30 9.49 -7.23 8.46
CA PHE A 30 8.65 -6.48 9.38
C PHE A 30 7.83 -5.41 8.66
N TYR A 31 8.46 -4.68 7.74
CA TYR A 31 7.79 -3.65 6.95
C TYR A 31 6.64 -4.24 6.14
N THR A 32 6.87 -5.33 5.42
CA THR A 32 5.84 -6.05 4.65
C THR A 32 4.65 -6.45 5.52
N LYS A 33 4.90 -6.99 6.72
CA LYS A 33 3.84 -7.39 7.66
C LYS A 33 3.00 -6.21 8.15
N MET A 34 3.65 -5.09 8.46
CA MET A 34 2.95 -3.89 8.92
C MET A 34 2.20 -3.21 7.78
N PHE A 35 2.79 -3.20 6.58
CA PHE A 35 2.19 -2.66 5.39
C PHE A 35 0.94 -3.43 4.97
N SER A 36 0.98 -4.77 4.98
CA SER A 36 -0.21 -5.59 4.67
C SER A 36 -1.36 -5.31 5.63
N LYS A 37 -1.06 -5.13 6.92
CA LYS A 37 -2.07 -4.76 7.93
C LYS A 37 -2.70 -3.42 7.59
N ARG A 38 -1.90 -2.40 7.25
CA ARG A 38 -2.42 -1.06 6.89
C ARG A 38 -3.30 -1.09 5.65
N LEU A 39 -2.92 -1.85 4.62
CA LEU A 39 -3.71 -1.98 3.39
C LEU A 39 -5.07 -2.62 3.66
N ILE A 40 -5.11 -3.72 4.42
CA ILE A 40 -6.34 -4.43 4.73
C ILE A 40 -7.27 -3.60 5.63
N SER A 41 -6.71 -2.86 6.60
CA SER A 41 -7.52 -2.02 7.49
C SER A 41 -7.81 -0.62 6.93
N GLU A 42 -7.34 -0.31 5.72
CA GLU A 42 -7.46 1.02 5.09
C GLU A 42 -6.97 2.16 6.01
N THR A 43 -5.93 1.90 6.83
CA THR A 43 -5.40 2.87 7.81
C THR A 43 -4.15 3.61 7.30
N SER A 44 -3.90 3.60 6.00
CA SER A 44 -2.79 4.35 5.39
C SER A 44 -3.07 5.85 5.49
N ALA A 45 -2.05 6.64 5.82
CA ALA A 45 -2.20 8.09 5.95
C ALA A 45 -2.34 8.79 4.58
N SER A 46 -1.64 8.29 3.56
CA SER A 46 -1.69 8.72 2.16
C SER A 46 -1.19 7.59 1.28
N GLU A 47 -1.85 7.35 0.14
CA GLU A 47 -1.40 6.35 -0.83
C GLU A 47 -0.13 6.83 -1.55
N GLU A 48 -0.03 8.13 -1.83
CA GLU A 48 1.12 8.78 -2.44
C GLU A 48 2.38 8.61 -1.57
N ALA A 49 2.26 8.76 -0.26
CA ALA A 49 3.36 8.57 0.68
C ALA A 49 3.85 7.13 0.74
N GLU A 50 2.94 6.15 0.69
CA GLU A 50 3.30 4.72 0.64
C GLU A 50 4.04 4.39 -0.67
N VAL A 51 3.56 4.92 -1.79
CA VAL A 51 4.21 4.79 -3.10
C VAL A 51 5.59 5.47 -3.09
N SER A 52 5.71 6.67 -2.52
CA SER A 52 6.98 7.40 -2.38
C SER A 52 8.01 6.59 -1.59
N LEU A 53 7.64 6.04 -0.43
CA LEU A 53 8.52 5.22 0.39
C LEU A 53 8.99 3.96 -0.35
N ILE A 54 8.09 3.26 -1.05
CA ILE A 54 8.46 2.09 -1.86
C ILE A 54 9.43 2.47 -2.98
N ASN A 55 9.22 3.61 -3.65
CA ASN A 55 10.12 4.09 -4.69
C ASN A 55 11.51 4.42 -4.13
N LYS A 56 11.60 5.06 -2.96
CA LYS A 56 12.89 5.33 -2.28
C LYS A 56 13.59 4.03 -1.88
N LEU A 57 12.87 3.04 -1.35
CA LEU A 57 13.41 1.70 -1.06
C LEU A 57 13.92 1.00 -2.32
N LYS A 58 13.19 1.12 -3.45
CA LYS A 58 13.56 0.54 -4.74
C LYS A 58 14.84 1.17 -5.29
N GLN A 59 15.02 2.48 -5.16
CA GLN A 59 16.26 3.17 -5.56
C GLN A 59 17.47 2.67 -4.75
N MET A 60 17.29 2.40 -3.46
CA MET A 60 18.37 2.00 -2.55
C MET A 60 18.71 0.51 -2.59
N CYS A 61 17.70 -0.37 -2.72
CA CYS A 61 17.86 -1.83 -2.59
C CYS A 61 17.52 -2.60 -3.87
N GLY A 62 17.08 -1.92 -4.92
CA GLY A 62 16.71 -2.52 -6.19
C GLY A 62 15.28 -3.02 -6.27
N PHE A 63 14.92 -3.49 -7.46
CA PHE A 63 13.56 -3.93 -7.80
C PHE A 63 13.14 -5.17 -7.00
N GLU A 64 14.00 -6.19 -6.90
CA GLU A 64 13.67 -7.45 -6.20
C GLU A 64 13.26 -7.23 -4.74
N TYR A 65 13.90 -6.26 -4.07
CA TYR A 65 13.60 -5.93 -2.68
C TYR A 65 12.19 -5.38 -2.47
N THR A 66 11.66 -4.65 -3.46
CA THR A 66 10.36 -3.95 -3.37
C THR A 66 9.25 -4.63 -4.16
N ASN A 67 9.56 -5.64 -4.97
CA ASN A 67 8.63 -6.34 -5.86
C ASN A 67 7.36 -6.79 -5.14
N ARG A 68 7.49 -7.36 -3.92
CA ARG A 68 6.35 -7.78 -3.11
C ARG A 68 5.46 -6.61 -2.68
N LEU A 69 6.06 -5.50 -2.24
CA LEU A 69 5.32 -4.32 -1.79
C LEU A 69 4.55 -3.68 -2.95
N SER A 70 5.18 -3.58 -4.13
CA SER A 70 4.55 -3.07 -5.34
C SER A 70 3.36 -3.93 -5.78
N LYS A 71 3.47 -5.25 -5.70
CA LYS A 71 2.35 -6.17 -5.98
C LYS A 71 1.18 -5.97 -5.01
N MET A 72 1.47 -5.82 -3.71
CA MET A 72 0.42 -5.60 -2.70
C MET A 72 -0.40 -4.32 -2.95
N ILE A 73 0.25 -3.23 -3.38
CA ILE A 73 -0.48 -2.01 -3.79
C ILE A 73 -1.37 -2.30 -4.98
N ASN A 74 -0.82 -2.93 -6.01
CA ASN A 74 -1.54 -3.22 -7.25
C ASN A 74 -2.77 -4.10 -6.99
N ASP A 75 -2.62 -5.16 -6.18
CA ASP A 75 -3.71 -6.05 -5.79
C ASP A 75 -4.82 -5.31 -5.03
N THR A 76 -4.45 -4.39 -4.13
CA THR A 76 -5.41 -3.56 -3.40
C THR A 76 -6.18 -2.65 -4.36
N GLN A 77 -5.50 -2.04 -5.34
CA GLN A 77 -6.15 -1.19 -6.34
C GLN A 77 -7.13 -1.99 -7.21
N ILE A 78 -6.70 -3.12 -7.76
CA ILE A 78 -7.54 -4.00 -8.58
C ILE A 78 -8.78 -4.45 -7.80
N SER A 79 -8.62 -4.75 -6.52
CA SER A 79 -9.71 -5.15 -5.64
C SER A 79 -10.74 -4.05 -5.44
N LYS A 80 -10.29 -2.81 -5.22
CA LYS A 80 -11.16 -1.63 -5.11
C LYS A 80 -11.93 -1.39 -6.42
N ASP A 81 -11.24 -1.46 -7.55
CA ASP A 81 -11.84 -1.27 -8.87
C ASP A 81 -12.90 -2.36 -9.16
N SER A 82 -12.59 -3.62 -8.86
CA SER A 82 -13.53 -4.74 -9.02
C SER A 82 -14.77 -4.59 -8.12
N CYS A 83 -14.59 -4.10 -6.88
CA CYS A 83 -15.71 -3.82 -5.99
C CYS A 83 -16.56 -2.64 -6.46
N ALA A 84 -15.96 -1.63 -7.10
CA ALA A 84 -16.71 -0.54 -7.72
C ALA A 84 -17.54 -1.03 -8.92
N GLU A 85 -16.92 -1.78 -9.84
CA GLU A 85 -17.61 -2.37 -10.99
C GLU A 85 -18.79 -3.28 -10.56
N PHE A 86 -18.60 -4.07 -9.51
CA PHE A 86 -19.67 -4.92 -8.98
C PHE A 86 -20.83 -4.11 -8.39
N ARG A 87 -20.54 -3.04 -7.64
CA ARG A 87 -21.58 -2.13 -7.11
C ARG A 87 -22.33 -1.43 -8.23
N ASP A 88 -21.64 -0.97 -9.27
CA ASP A 88 -22.25 -0.36 -10.45
C ASP A 88 -23.12 -1.36 -11.21
N TYR A 89 -22.68 -2.61 -11.34
CA TYR A 89 -23.49 -3.66 -11.95
C TYR A 89 -24.81 -3.91 -11.19
N LEU A 90 -24.76 -3.93 -9.85
CA LEU A 90 -25.96 -4.11 -9.01
C LEU A 90 -26.91 -2.92 -9.09
N SER A 91 -26.37 -1.70 -9.05
CA SER A 91 -27.17 -0.46 -9.12
C SER A 91 -27.91 -0.37 -10.47
N ASN A 92 -27.22 -0.69 -11.57
CA ASN A 92 -27.80 -0.70 -12.92
C ASN A 92 -28.94 -1.72 -13.07
N ARG A 93 -28.99 -2.75 -12.22
CA ARG A 93 -30.04 -3.78 -12.23
C ARG A 93 -31.07 -3.62 -11.10
N ASN A 94 -30.98 -2.57 -10.28
CA ASN A 94 -31.80 -2.38 -9.08
C ASN A 94 -31.82 -3.62 -8.16
N VAL A 95 -30.68 -4.30 -8.02
CA VAL A 95 -30.55 -5.45 -7.12
C VAL A 95 -29.97 -4.98 -5.79
N ASP A 96 -30.76 -5.10 -4.74
CA ASP A 96 -30.30 -4.88 -3.36
C ASP A 96 -29.93 -6.22 -2.72
N LEU A 97 -28.69 -6.34 -2.24
CA LEU A 97 -28.19 -7.53 -1.56
C LEU A 97 -28.52 -7.53 -0.05
N GLY A 98 -28.92 -6.38 0.51
CA GLY A 98 -29.16 -6.23 1.96
C GLY A 98 -27.88 -6.33 2.82
N ILE A 99 -26.71 -6.40 2.19
CA ILE A 99 -25.39 -6.45 2.82
C ILE A 99 -24.40 -5.57 2.05
N ASP A 100 -23.49 -4.92 2.77
CA ASP A 100 -22.35 -4.23 2.17
C ASP A 100 -21.21 -5.24 1.94
N PHE A 101 -20.49 -5.08 0.83
CA PHE A 101 -19.47 -6.03 0.38
C PHE A 101 -18.20 -5.28 -0.03
N ASN A 102 -17.13 -5.49 0.73
CA ASN A 102 -15.78 -5.03 0.39
C ASN A 102 -14.87 -6.26 0.30
N MET A 103 -14.33 -6.52 -0.89
CA MET A 103 -13.50 -7.69 -1.18
C MET A 103 -12.09 -7.24 -1.54
N LEU A 104 -11.11 -7.86 -0.88
CA LEU A 104 -9.69 -7.70 -1.18
C LEU A 104 -9.13 -9.02 -1.72
N ILE A 105 -8.81 -9.04 -3.01
CA ILE A 105 -8.11 -10.12 -3.68
C ILE A 105 -6.62 -9.81 -3.62
N LEU A 106 -5.86 -10.59 -2.85
CA LEU A 106 -4.42 -10.42 -2.66
C LEU A 106 -3.69 -11.66 -3.21
N ARG A 107 -2.65 -11.49 -4.04
CA ARG A 107 -1.87 -12.60 -4.64
C ARG A 107 -0.48 -12.77 -4.07
#